data_AF-A0A7G6U183-F1
#
_entry.id   AF-A0A7G6U183-F1
#
_cell.length_a   1.000
_cell.length_b   1.000
_cell.length_c   1.000
_cell.angle_alpha   90.00
_cell.angle_beta   90.00
_cell.angle_gamma   90.00
#
_symmetry.space_group_name_H-M   'P 1'
#
loop_
_entity.id
_entity.type
_entity.pdbx_description
1 polymer ?
#
loop_
_entity_poly.entity_id
_entity_poly.type
_entity_poly.pdbx_seq_one_letter_code
_entity_poly.pdbx_strand_id
1 'polypeptide(L)'
;MLQNGLYSIAFNAGLGGSGGAGVVVLCDGVLLGGDSSLLYKGAYSQRDGKFEATVRTSRHANEIPSLFGLDEATLSFAGTIIRGDARGFGASPQVPDIRLEVHLKFRAPI
;
A
#
# COMPACT_ATOMS: atom_id res chain seq x y z
N MET A 1 -0.64 -16.01 6.63
CA MET A 1 -0.93 -15.53 5.26
C MET A 1 -1.90 -14.37 5.33
N LEU A 2 -1.90 -13.50 4.33
CA LEU A 2 -2.95 -12.53 4.05
C LEU A 2 -4.16 -13.29 3.51
N GLN A 3 -5.34 -12.93 4.02
CA GLN A 3 -6.62 -13.47 3.62
C GLN A 3 -7.21 -12.60 2.51
N ASN A 4 -8.12 -13.18 1.73
CA ASN A 4 -8.97 -12.38 0.87
C ASN A 4 -9.86 -11.53 1.77
N GLY A 5 -9.86 -10.21 1.57
CA GLY A 5 -10.61 -9.33 2.44
C GLY A 5 -10.27 -7.85 2.32
N LEU A 6 -10.97 -7.07 3.13
CA LEU A 6 -10.76 -5.66 3.35
C LEU A 6 -9.67 -5.44 4.41
N TYR A 7 -8.75 -4.53 4.11
CA TYR A 7 -7.66 -4.11 4.96
C TYR A 7 -7.67 -2.59 5.13
N SER A 8 -7.38 -2.12 6.34
CA SER A 8 -6.94 -0.73 6.51
C SER A 8 -5.43 -0.65 6.31
N ILE A 9 -4.97 0.42 5.67
CA ILE A 9 -3.54 0.70 5.53
C ILE A 9 -3.17 1.98 6.27
N ALA A 10 -1.98 2.00 6.84
CA ALA A 10 -1.30 3.20 7.30
C ALA A 10 0.10 3.22 6.71
N PHE A 11 0.57 4.38 6.26
CA PHE A 11 1.89 4.53 5.67
C PHE A 11 2.55 5.84 6.08
N ASN A 12 3.87 5.83 6.17
CA ASN A 12 4.68 7.00 6.52
C ASN A 12 5.92 7.07 5.62
N ALA A 13 6.32 8.27 5.19
CA ALA A 13 7.59 8.49 4.50
C ALA A 13 8.70 8.92 5.48
N GLY A 14 9.54 7.98 5.92
CA GLY A 14 10.79 8.28 6.65
C GLY A 14 10.68 8.99 8.01
N LEU A 15 11.83 9.24 8.65
CA LEU A 15 11.94 9.91 9.95
C LEU A 15 11.61 11.41 9.83
N GLY A 16 10.33 11.74 10.00
CA GLY A 16 9.81 13.11 10.02
C GLY A 16 8.88 13.48 8.85
N GLY A 17 8.61 12.56 7.92
CA GLY A 17 7.74 12.84 6.78
C GLY A 17 6.26 12.57 7.02
N SER A 18 5.43 13.15 6.15
CA SER A 18 3.97 13.03 6.18
C SER A 18 3.51 11.58 6.09
N GLY A 19 2.51 11.25 6.91
CA GLY A 19 1.82 9.96 6.90
C GLY A 19 0.47 10.03 6.22
N GLY A 20 -0.10 8.87 5.93
CA GLY A 20 -1.43 8.73 5.36
C GLY A 20 -2.08 7.42 5.76
N ALA A 21 -3.37 7.33 5.51
CA ALA A 21 -4.17 6.14 5.73
C ALA A 21 -5.15 5.94 4.58
N GLY A 22 -5.53 4.69 4.37
CA GLY A 22 -6.46 4.30 3.32
C GLY A 22 -7.02 2.90 3.55
N VAL A 23 -7.64 2.36 2.50
CA VAL A 23 -8.18 1.00 2.51
C VAL A 23 -7.80 0.28 1.23
N VAL A 24 -7.58 -1.04 1.35
CA VAL A 24 -7.37 -1.92 0.20
C VAL A 24 -8.16 -3.21 0.37
N VAL A 25 -8.63 -3.75 -0.73
CA VAL A 25 -9.10 -5.12 -0.86
C VAL A 25 -7.98 -5.95 -1.45
N LEU A 26 -7.66 -7.06 -0.78
CA LEU A 26 -6.79 -8.11 -1.30
C LEU A 26 -7.69 -9.29 -1.68
N CYS A 27 -7.58 -9.76 -2.92
CA CYS A 27 -8.35 -10.92 -3.38
C CYS A 27 -7.58 -11.65 -4.47
N ASP A 28 -7.23 -12.91 -4.25
CA ASP A 28 -6.65 -13.80 -5.28
C ASP A 28 -5.47 -13.16 -6.03
N GLY A 29 -4.57 -12.52 -5.29
CA GLY A 29 -3.38 -11.86 -5.85
C GLY A 29 -3.63 -10.46 -6.42
N VAL A 30 -4.86 -9.95 -6.39
CA VAL A 30 -5.23 -8.59 -6.80
C VAL A 30 -5.26 -7.66 -5.58
N LEU A 31 -4.74 -6.45 -5.77
CA LEU A 31 -4.83 -5.35 -4.81
C LEU A 31 -5.58 -4.18 -5.44
N LEU A 32 -6.69 -3.76 -4.83
CA LEU A 32 -7.45 -2.57 -5.22
C LEU A 32 -7.74 -1.73 -3.99
N GLY A 33 -7.74 -0.41 -4.12
CA GLY A 33 -8.09 0.45 -2.99
C GLY A 33 -7.78 1.90 -3.27
N GLY A 34 -7.52 2.64 -2.20
CA GLY A 34 -7.17 4.05 -2.29
C GLY A 34 -7.10 4.73 -0.93
N ASP A 35 -6.84 6.02 -1.00
CA ASP A 35 -6.98 6.98 0.09
C ASP A 35 -7.94 8.11 -0.33
N SER A 36 -7.87 9.24 0.39
CA SER A 36 -8.72 10.41 0.13
C SER A 36 -8.50 11.08 -1.23
N SER A 37 -7.43 10.76 -1.97
CA SER A 37 -7.10 11.42 -3.25
C SER A 37 -6.56 10.50 -4.34
N LEU A 38 -6.00 9.35 -3.98
CA LEU A 38 -5.41 8.39 -4.91
C LEU A 38 -6.14 7.06 -4.90
N LEU A 39 -6.31 6.48 -6.09
CA LEU A 39 -6.69 5.09 -6.30
C LEU A 39 -5.43 4.24 -6.37
N TYR A 40 -5.52 3.02 -5.88
CA TYR A 40 -4.46 2.03 -5.93
C TYR A 40 -4.93 0.82 -6.71
N LYS A 41 -4.14 0.41 -7.70
CA LYS A 41 -4.37 -0.83 -8.45
C LYS A 41 -3.08 -1.60 -8.60
N GLY A 42 -3.10 -2.87 -8.27
CA GLY A 42 -1.90 -3.68 -8.26
C GLY A 42 -2.15 -5.17 -8.15
N ALA A 43 -1.05 -5.87 -7.96
CA ALA A 43 -1.03 -7.29 -7.64
C ALA A 43 -0.14 -7.51 -6.43
N TYR A 44 -0.46 -8.55 -5.66
CA TYR A 44 0.36 -9.01 -4.54
C TYR A 44 0.60 -10.50 -4.63
N SER A 45 1.71 -10.94 -4.05
CA SER A 45 2.00 -12.34 -3.83
C SER A 45 2.46 -12.55 -2.41
N GLN A 46 2.37 -13.78 -1.93
CA GLN A 46 2.85 -14.15 -0.61
C GLN A 46 3.49 -15.54 -0.62
N ARG A 47 4.54 -15.69 0.15
CA ARG A 47 5.27 -16.95 0.34
C ARG A 47 6.00 -16.91 1.67
N ASP A 48 5.99 -18.02 2.42
CA ASP A 48 6.78 -18.19 3.66
C ASP A 48 6.62 -17.04 4.68
N GLY A 49 5.39 -16.56 4.85
CA GLY A 49 5.08 -15.45 5.76
C GLY A 49 5.60 -14.08 5.30
N LYS A 50 6.02 -13.95 4.06
CA LYS A 50 6.36 -12.68 3.39
C LYS A 50 5.30 -12.32 2.37
N PHE A 51 5.21 -11.03 2.06
CA PHE A 51 4.41 -10.54 0.95
C PHE A 51 5.24 -9.58 0.08
N GLU A 52 4.91 -9.55 -1.19
CA GLU A 52 5.39 -8.58 -2.16
C GLU A 52 4.20 -8.00 -2.92
N ALA A 53 4.25 -6.74 -3.31
CA ALA A 53 3.20 -6.12 -4.12
C ALA A 53 3.76 -5.06 -5.07
N THR A 54 3.16 -4.95 -6.24
CA THR A 54 3.38 -3.86 -7.18
C THR A 54 2.08 -3.09 -7.34
N VAL A 55 2.10 -1.79 -7.05
CA VAL A 55 0.92 -0.92 -7.00
C VAL A 55 1.15 0.28 -7.89
N ARG A 56 0.15 0.63 -8.70
CA ARG A 56 0.08 1.90 -9.41
C ARG A 56 -0.92 2.82 -8.74
N THR A 57 -0.56 4.09 -8.62
CA THR A 57 -1.48 5.14 -8.16
C THR A 57 -2.07 5.90 -9.34
N SER A 58 -3.29 6.41 -9.17
CA SER A 58 -3.87 7.42 -10.05
C SER A 58 -4.76 8.36 -9.26
N ARG A 59 -4.80 9.64 -9.60
CA ARG A 59 -5.61 10.63 -8.87
C ARG A 59 -7.11 10.47 -9.18
N HIS A 60 -7.94 10.54 -8.14
CA HIS A 60 -9.41 10.63 -8.26
C HIS A 60 -10.00 11.87 -7.60
N ALA A 61 -9.25 12.52 -6.69
CA ALA A 61 -9.66 13.77 -6.06
C ALA A 61 -8.47 14.70 -5.79
N ASN A 62 -8.77 15.99 -5.63
CA ASN A 62 -7.78 17.06 -5.45
C ASN A 62 -7.63 17.54 -4.00
N GLU A 63 -8.22 16.83 -3.04
CA GLU A 63 -8.28 17.22 -1.63
C GLU A 63 -6.89 17.24 -0.96
N ILE A 64 -6.08 16.22 -1.23
CA ILE A 64 -4.77 16.04 -0.58
C ILE A 64 -3.70 15.83 -1.67
N PRO A 65 -2.58 16.60 -1.64
CA PRO A 65 -1.44 16.36 -2.50
C PRO A 65 -0.89 14.94 -2.34
N SER A 66 -0.40 14.36 -3.43
CA SER A 66 0.31 13.08 -3.35
C SER A 66 1.58 13.25 -2.52
N LEU A 67 1.88 12.26 -1.69
CA LEU A 67 3.13 12.23 -0.92
C LEU A 67 4.37 12.28 -1.82
N PHE A 68 4.24 11.80 -3.05
CA PHE A 68 5.31 11.80 -4.04
C PHE A 68 5.33 13.05 -4.93
N GLY A 69 4.36 13.96 -4.78
CA GLY A 69 4.15 15.06 -5.74
C GLY A 69 3.76 14.58 -7.15
N LEU A 70 3.47 13.28 -7.30
CA LEU A 70 3.11 12.63 -8.55
C LEU A 70 1.71 12.04 -8.44
N ASP A 71 0.89 12.24 -9.45
CA ASP A 71 -0.46 11.68 -9.53
C ASP A 71 -0.42 10.20 -9.91
N GLU A 72 0.55 9.84 -10.76
CA GLU A 72 0.80 8.48 -11.19
C GLU A 72 2.21 8.02 -10.76
N ALA A 73 2.25 7.05 -9.85
CA ALA A 73 3.47 6.43 -9.37
C ALA A 73 3.34 4.91 -9.43
N THR A 74 4.42 4.19 -9.75
CA THR A 74 4.51 2.74 -9.54
C THR A 74 5.35 2.50 -8.29
N LEU A 75 4.81 1.72 -7.37
CA LEU A 75 5.44 1.36 -6.11
C LEU A 75 5.63 -0.14 -6.03
N SER A 76 6.79 -0.55 -5.52
CA SER A 76 7.07 -1.93 -5.15
C SER A 76 7.16 -2.02 -3.63
N PHE A 77 6.43 -2.96 -3.04
CA PHE A 77 6.39 -3.22 -1.61
C PHE A 77 6.90 -4.63 -1.30
N ALA A 78 7.60 -4.76 -0.18
CA ALA A 78 7.98 -6.04 0.39
C ALA A 78 7.87 -6.01 1.92
N GLY A 79 7.42 -7.10 2.52
CA GLY A 79 7.24 -7.15 3.96
C GLY A 79 6.95 -8.52 4.55
N THR A 80 6.58 -8.52 5.82
CA THR A 80 6.31 -9.70 6.63
C THR A 80 4.86 -9.71 7.09
N ILE A 81 4.26 -10.89 7.05
CA ILE A 81 2.90 -11.18 7.49
C ILE A 81 2.94 -11.59 8.96
N ILE A 82 2.11 -10.97 9.79
CA ILE A 82 2.06 -11.19 11.23
C ILE A 82 0.59 -11.41 11.62
N ARG A 83 0.22 -12.66 11.92
CA ARG A 83 -1.16 -13.02 12.36
C ARG A 83 -2.28 -12.49 11.44
N GLY A 84 -2.08 -12.50 10.12
CA GLY A 84 -3.07 -12.05 9.14
C GLY A 84 -2.96 -10.57 8.75
N ASP A 85 -2.23 -9.78 9.55
CA ASP A 85 -1.78 -8.43 9.22
C ASP A 85 -0.44 -8.48 8.45
N ALA A 86 0.04 -7.33 7.98
CA ALA A 86 1.36 -7.22 7.39
C ALA A 86 2.05 -5.88 7.67
N ARG A 87 3.38 -5.91 7.68
CA ARG A 87 4.25 -4.73 7.76
C ARG A 87 5.36 -4.83 6.74
N GLY A 88 5.69 -3.74 6.09
CA GLY A 88 6.70 -3.75 5.05
C GLY A 88 7.19 -2.36 4.69
N PHE A 89 7.98 -2.32 3.63
CA PHE A 89 8.46 -1.10 3.05
C PHE A 89 8.13 -1.03 1.57
N GLY A 90 7.86 0.17 1.09
CA GLY A 90 7.65 0.47 -0.31
C GLY A 90 8.62 1.52 -0.82
N ALA A 91 8.91 1.47 -2.12
CA ALA A 91 9.65 2.52 -2.82
C ALA A 91 9.12 2.64 -4.25
N SER A 92 9.37 3.79 -4.87
CA SER A 92 9.11 4.02 -6.28
C SER A 92 10.39 4.42 -6.99
N PRO A 93 10.70 3.87 -8.18
CA PRO A 93 11.84 4.30 -8.97
C PRO A 93 11.72 5.75 -9.46
N GLN A 94 10.51 6.32 -9.45
CA GLN A 94 10.25 7.70 -9.88
C GLN A 94 10.63 8.73 -8.80
N VAL A 95 10.78 8.27 -7.55
CA VAL A 95 11.08 9.06 -6.35
C VAL A 95 11.94 8.22 -5.40
N PRO A 96 13.17 7.89 -5.80
CA PRO A 96 14.00 6.88 -5.14
C PRO A 96 14.42 7.27 -3.70
N ASP A 97 14.38 8.56 -3.38
CA ASP A 97 14.75 9.08 -2.06
C ASP A 97 13.63 8.89 -1.02
N ILE A 98 12.41 8.54 -1.45
CA ILE A 98 11.26 8.34 -0.56
C ILE A 98 11.04 6.85 -0.35
N ARG A 99 11.26 6.42 0.90
CA ARG A 99 10.88 5.09 1.37
C ARG A 99 9.63 5.17 2.24
N LEU A 100 8.64 4.38 1.87
CA LEU A 100 7.43 4.18 2.65
C LEU A 100 7.63 3.04 3.64
N GLU A 101 7.19 3.24 4.87
CA GLU A 101 6.79 2.15 5.75
C GLU A 101 5.29 1.95 5.62
N VAL A 102 4.82 0.70 5.52
CA VAL A 102 3.39 0.37 5.38
C VAL A 102 2.96 -0.68 6.39
N HIS A 103 1.78 -0.47 6.97
CA HIS A 103 1.13 -1.38 7.91
C HIS A 103 -0.27 -1.71 7.38
N LEU A 104 -0.52 -2.98 7.10
CA LEU A 104 -1.83 -3.52 6.71
C LEU A 104 -2.46 -4.20 7.92
N LYS A 105 -3.71 -3.87 8.21
CA LYS A 105 -4.52 -4.57 9.23
C LYS A 105 -5.78 -5.15 8.62
N PHE A 106 -6.01 -6.44 8.82
CA PHE A 106 -7.22 -7.12 8.35
C PHE A 106 -8.47 -6.56 9.05
N ARG A 107 -9.56 -6.38 8.29
CA ARG A 107 -10.81 -5.78 8.80
C ARG A 107 -12.02 -6.66 8.59
N ALA A 108 -12.18 -7.25 7.42
CA ALA A 108 -13.31 -8.11 7.11
C ALA A 108 -12.97 -9.06 5.95
N PRO A 109 -13.54 -10.28 5.92
CA PRO A 109 -13.46 -11.15 4.75
C PRO A 109 -14.33 -10.62 3.61
N ILE A 110 -14.11 -11.16 2.41
CA ILE A 110 -14.97 -10.98 1.21
C ILE A 110 -15.52 -12.31 0.73
#